data_AF-A0A3D4T556-F1
#
_entry.id   AF-A0A3D4T556-F1
#
_cell.length_a   1.000
_cell.length_b   1.000
_cell.length_c   1.000
_cell.angle_alpha   90.00
_cell.angle_beta   90.00
_cell.angle_gamma   90.00
#
_symmetry.space_group_name_H-M   'P 1'
#
loop_
_entity.id
_entity.type
_entity.pdbx_description
1 polymer ?
#
loop_
_entity_poly.entity_id
_entity_poly.type
_entity_poly.pdbx_seq_one_letter_code
_entity_poly.pdbx_strand_id
1 'polypeptide(L)'
;MNIINAIINLVSNPVIKVAATYKSKNRANSVGDALEEYVKDLFAGTFDASKKARIIKWNQVFSYLGGSNSPPDAMLKEGDAIEVKKIESDSQIALNSSYPKHKLYCDDSKIAKKCKQAEQWNEKDIIYIVGIVNNGLLKSLCMVYGLDYCASKECYESLLNRIK
;
A
#
# COMPACT_ATOMS: atom_id res chain seq x y z
N MET A 1 -15.23 -0.37 2.24
CA MET A 1 -14.11 -1.33 2.27
C MET A 1 -13.09 -0.81 3.26
N ASN A 2 -12.53 -1.64 4.14
CA ASN A 2 -11.53 -1.19 5.13
C ASN A 2 -10.55 -2.31 5.50
N ILE A 3 -9.66 -2.02 6.45
CA ILE A 3 -8.62 -2.95 6.94
C ILE A 3 -9.19 -4.28 7.45
N ILE A 4 -10.36 -4.28 8.09
CA ILE A 4 -10.99 -5.50 8.63
C ILE A 4 -11.37 -6.44 7.48
N ASN A 5 -11.91 -5.90 6.37
CA ASN A 5 -12.20 -6.72 5.20
C ASN A 5 -10.93 -7.36 4.61
N ALA A 6 -9.83 -6.61 4.56
CA ALA A 6 -8.55 -7.14 4.09
C ALA A 6 -8.01 -8.26 4.99
N ILE A 7 -8.14 -8.11 6.32
CA ILE A 7 -7.76 -9.15 7.30
C ILE A 7 -8.62 -10.41 7.14
N ILE A 8 -9.94 -10.25 6.99
CA ILE A 8 -10.84 -11.39 6.73
C ILE A 8 -10.41 -12.14 5.46
N ASN A 9 -10.12 -11.41 4.38
CA ASN A 9 -9.67 -11.99 3.13
C ASN A 9 -8.29 -12.67 3.24
N LEU A 10 -7.37 -12.10 4.01
CA LEU A 10 -6.05 -12.67 4.31
C LEU A 10 -6.17 -14.02 5.02
N VAL A 11 -7.00 -14.09 6.07
CA VAL A 11 -7.21 -15.31 6.85
C VAL A 11 -7.95 -16.37 6.03
N SER A 12 -8.89 -15.96 5.18
CA SER A 12 -9.70 -16.87 4.38
C SER A 12 -8.96 -17.42 3.16
N ASN A 13 -8.04 -16.65 2.58
CA ASN A 13 -7.32 -16.99 1.34
C ASN A 13 -5.83 -16.60 1.43
N PRO A 14 -5.04 -17.29 2.28
CA PRO A 14 -3.63 -16.95 2.46
C PRO A 14 -2.81 -17.31 1.22
N VAL A 15 -2.05 -16.34 0.68
CA VAL A 15 -1.11 -16.56 -0.43
C VAL A 15 0.31 -16.47 0.08
N ILE A 16 0.90 -17.62 0.41
CA ILE A 16 2.27 -17.69 0.97
C ILE A 16 3.31 -17.49 -0.15
N LYS A 17 3.11 -18.08 -1.33
CA LYS A 17 4.05 -18.01 -2.47
C LYS A 17 3.84 -16.75 -3.33
N VAL A 18 3.81 -15.58 -2.69
CA VAL A 18 3.39 -14.30 -3.31
C VAL A 18 4.12 -14.00 -4.62
N ALA A 19 5.44 -14.15 -4.67
CA ALA A 19 6.22 -13.81 -5.86
C ALA A 19 5.87 -14.74 -7.04
N ALA A 20 5.79 -16.05 -6.79
CA ALA A 20 5.49 -17.03 -7.83
C ALA A 20 4.04 -16.89 -8.33
N THR A 21 3.08 -16.70 -7.43
CA THR A 21 1.65 -16.58 -7.76
C THR A 21 1.35 -15.36 -8.63
N TYR A 22 1.97 -14.22 -8.34
CA TYR A 22 1.70 -12.99 -9.10
C TYR A 22 2.55 -12.87 -10.37
N LYS A 23 3.76 -13.45 -10.38
CA LYS A 23 4.56 -13.57 -11.61
C LYS A 23 3.91 -14.50 -12.62
N SER A 24 3.39 -15.66 -12.20
CA SER A 24 2.72 -16.61 -13.13
C SER A 24 1.44 -16.05 -13.74
N LYS A 25 0.76 -15.15 -13.03
CA LYS A 25 -0.42 -14.42 -13.51
C LYS A 25 -0.05 -13.20 -14.38
N ASN A 26 1.24 -12.97 -14.67
CA ASN A 26 1.76 -11.78 -15.38
C ASN A 26 1.29 -10.45 -14.75
N ARG A 27 1.24 -10.40 -13.41
CA ARG A 27 0.77 -9.22 -12.66
C ARG A 27 1.91 -8.40 -12.06
N ALA A 28 3.11 -8.98 -11.94
CA ALA A 28 4.24 -8.40 -11.23
C ALA A 28 5.57 -8.74 -11.92
N ASN A 29 6.50 -7.79 -11.91
CA ASN A 29 7.87 -7.98 -12.43
C ASN A 29 8.89 -8.15 -11.30
N SER A 30 8.62 -7.52 -10.14
CA SER A 30 9.42 -7.64 -8.92
C SER A 30 8.64 -8.31 -7.78
N VAL A 31 9.35 -8.68 -6.71
CA VAL A 31 8.73 -9.18 -5.47
C VAL A 31 7.94 -8.06 -4.76
N GLY A 32 8.36 -6.81 -4.89
CA GLY A 32 7.64 -5.64 -4.37
C GLY A 32 6.29 -5.49 -5.07
N ASP A 33 6.30 -5.47 -6.41
CA ASP A 33 5.08 -5.39 -7.22
C ASP A 33 4.11 -6.55 -6.89
N ALA A 34 4.65 -7.76 -6.67
CA ALA A 34 3.85 -8.92 -6.30
C ALA A 34 3.14 -8.73 -4.95
N LEU A 35 3.82 -8.13 -3.97
CA LEU A 35 3.23 -7.82 -2.68
C LEU A 35 2.17 -6.72 -2.80
N GLU A 36 2.42 -5.67 -3.57
CA GLU A 36 1.44 -4.61 -3.83
C GLU A 36 0.17 -5.16 -4.48
N GLU A 37 0.31 -6.00 -5.52
CA GLU A 37 -0.82 -6.62 -6.20
C GLU A 37 -1.58 -7.59 -5.27
N TYR A 38 -0.88 -8.29 -4.38
CA TYR A 38 -1.51 -9.12 -3.36
C TYR A 38 -2.32 -8.31 -2.37
N VAL A 39 -1.75 -7.20 -1.87
CA VAL A 39 -2.46 -6.27 -0.98
C VAL A 39 -3.71 -5.71 -1.64
N LYS A 40 -3.63 -5.28 -2.91
CA LYS A 40 -4.81 -4.82 -3.64
C LYS A 40 -5.88 -5.92 -3.78
N ASP A 41 -5.45 -7.17 -3.99
CA ASP A 41 -6.37 -8.32 -4.00
C ASP A 41 -6.96 -8.64 -2.62
N LEU A 42 -6.22 -8.42 -1.52
CA LEU A 42 -6.73 -8.54 -0.14
C LEU A 42 -7.89 -7.58 0.09
N PHE A 43 -7.74 -6.31 -0.29
CA PHE A 43 -8.84 -5.34 -0.14
C PHE A 43 -9.98 -5.61 -1.12
N ALA A 44 -9.70 -6.04 -2.35
CA ALA A 44 -10.75 -6.26 -3.34
C ALA A 44 -11.46 -7.63 -3.27
N GLY A 45 -10.85 -8.62 -2.62
CA GLY A 45 -11.30 -10.01 -2.61
C GLY A 45 -11.20 -10.66 -4.00
N THR A 46 -10.07 -10.49 -4.69
CA THR A 46 -9.95 -10.81 -6.14
C THR A 46 -8.84 -11.81 -6.50
N PHE A 47 -8.41 -12.64 -5.55
CA PHE A 47 -7.30 -13.60 -5.71
C PHE A 47 -7.40 -14.45 -6.98
N ASP A 48 -8.57 -15.04 -7.21
CA ASP A 48 -8.83 -15.96 -8.34
C ASP A 48 -9.72 -15.34 -9.41
N ALA A 49 -9.97 -14.03 -9.32
CA ALA A 49 -10.74 -13.32 -10.33
C ALA A 49 -9.99 -13.31 -11.67
N SER A 50 -10.75 -13.47 -12.76
CA SER A 50 -10.26 -13.21 -14.11
C SER A 50 -9.80 -11.75 -14.24
N LYS A 51 -8.92 -11.46 -15.19
CA LYS A 51 -8.39 -10.09 -15.40
C LYS A 51 -9.50 -9.04 -15.54
N LYS A 52 -10.57 -9.36 -16.28
CA LYS A 52 -11.72 -8.46 -16.47
C LYS A 52 -12.50 -8.25 -15.18
N ALA A 53 -12.85 -9.33 -14.48
CA ALA A 53 -13.60 -9.25 -13.22
C ALA A 53 -12.82 -8.49 -12.14
N ARG A 54 -11.50 -8.73 -12.07
CA ARG A 54 -10.59 -8.04 -11.16
C ARG A 54 -10.59 -6.53 -11.38
N ILE A 55 -10.42 -6.07 -12.63
CA ILE A 55 -10.43 -4.64 -12.96
C ILE A 55 -11.76 -3.98 -12.55
N ILE A 56 -12.89 -4.64 -12.83
CA ILE A 56 -14.21 -4.13 -12.43
C ILE A 56 -14.29 -3.99 -10.92
N LYS A 57 -13.88 -5.01 -10.17
CA LYS A 57 -13.94 -5.00 -8.71
C LYS A 57 -12.97 -4.00 -8.10
N TRP A 58 -11.78 -3.87 -8.66
CA TRP A 58 -10.80 -2.86 -8.25
C TRP A 58 -11.34 -1.45 -8.45
N ASN A 59 -11.96 -1.16 -9.58
CA ASN A 59 -12.60 0.14 -9.83
C ASN A 59 -13.82 0.40 -8.93
N GLN A 60 -14.38 -0.61 -8.25
CA GLN A 60 -15.41 -0.42 -7.23
C GLN A 60 -14.80 -0.10 -5.86
N VAL A 61 -13.59 -0.61 -5.58
CA VAL A 61 -12.95 -0.55 -4.26
C VAL A 61 -11.99 0.63 -4.13
N PHE A 62 -11.23 0.94 -5.19
CA PHE A 62 -10.16 1.93 -5.17
C PHE A 62 -10.53 3.19 -5.96
N SER A 63 -10.17 4.35 -5.42
CA SER A 63 -10.16 5.63 -6.13
C SER A 63 -8.82 5.81 -6.88
N TYR A 64 -7.74 5.24 -6.36
CA TYR A 64 -6.40 5.30 -6.94
C TYR A 64 -5.66 3.96 -6.81
N LEU A 65 -4.89 3.57 -7.82
CA LEU A 65 -4.20 2.26 -7.89
C LEU A 65 -2.67 2.38 -7.94
N GLY A 66 -2.12 3.53 -7.52
CA GLY A 66 -0.69 3.77 -7.42
C GLY A 66 -0.01 4.17 -8.73
N GLY A 67 1.27 4.49 -8.62
CA GLY A 67 2.17 4.75 -9.75
C GLY A 67 3.63 4.57 -9.32
N SER A 68 4.52 4.27 -10.26
CA SER A 68 5.87 3.74 -9.97
C SER A 68 6.78 4.62 -9.11
N ASN A 69 6.49 5.92 -8.96
CA ASN A 69 7.39 6.89 -8.33
C ASN A 69 6.68 7.86 -7.37
N SER A 70 5.45 7.58 -6.96
CA SER A 70 4.70 8.52 -6.11
C SER A 70 3.75 7.77 -5.17
N PRO A 71 3.79 8.06 -3.86
CA PRO A 71 2.81 7.51 -2.94
C PRO A 71 1.41 8.10 -3.19
N PRO A 72 0.35 7.43 -2.72
CA PRO A 72 0.36 6.10 -2.11
C PRO A 72 0.28 4.98 -3.16
N ASP A 73 0.54 3.73 -2.76
CA ASP A 73 0.44 2.56 -3.65
C ASP A 73 -1.02 2.21 -4.04
N ALA A 74 -1.98 2.62 -3.22
CA ALA A 74 -3.41 2.66 -3.55
C ALA A 74 -4.18 3.64 -2.65
N MET A 75 -5.39 4.02 -3.06
CA MET A 75 -6.38 4.64 -2.18
C MET A 75 -7.72 3.93 -2.32
N LEU A 76 -8.33 3.60 -1.18
CA LEU A 76 -9.71 3.14 -1.13
C LEU A 76 -10.65 4.31 -1.40
N LYS A 77 -11.73 4.06 -2.17
CA LYS A 77 -12.78 5.07 -2.35
C LYS A 77 -13.37 5.46 -1.01
N GLU A 78 -13.45 6.76 -0.76
CA GLU A 78 -14.00 7.32 0.47
C GLU A 78 -13.39 6.71 1.74
N GLY A 79 -12.14 6.23 1.65
CA GLY A 79 -11.45 5.55 2.75
C GLY A 79 -9.95 5.77 2.72
N ASP A 80 -9.23 4.84 3.34
CA ASP A 80 -7.81 4.98 3.67
C ASP A 80 -6.89 4.90 2.44
N ALA A 81 -5.76 5.61 2.52
CA ALA A 81 -4.62 5.38 1.65
C ALA A 81 -3.84 4.13 2.10
N ILE A 82 -3.17 3.48 1.16
CA ILE A 82 -2.42 2.24 1.41
C ILE A 82 -1.00 2.43 0.89
N GLU A 83 -0.03 2.18 1.76
CA GLU A 83 1.40 2.14 1.42
C GLU A 83 1.95 0.75 1.75
N VAL A 84 2.58 0.10 0.77
CA VAL A 84 3.12 -1.25 0.88
C VAL A 84 4.64 -1.19 0.98
N LYS A 85 5.20 -1.96 1.91
CA LYS A 85 6.66 -2.10 2.06
C LYS A 85 7.04 -3.57 2.12
N LYS A 86 7.98 -3.96 1.26
CA LYS A 86 8.61 -5.29 1.30
C LYS A 86 9.95 -5.18 2.02
N ILE A 87 10.17 -6.05 2.99
CA ILE A 87 11.47 -6.27 3.64
C ILE A 87 11.87 -7.76 3.54
N GLU A 88 13.15 -8.09 3.72
CA GLU A 88 13.65 -9.47 3.58
C GLU A 88 13.82 -10.22 4.90
N SER A 89 13.83 -9.49 6.00
CA SER A 89 13.98 -9.96 7.39
C SER A 89 13.36 -8.94 8.34
N ASP A 90 13.25 -9.30 9.63
CA ASP A 90 12.88 -8.39 10.75
C ASP A 90 13.96 -7.34 11.03
N SER A 91 14.35 -6.59 9.99
CA SER A 91 15.31 -5.50 10.04
C SER A 91 14.60 -4.15 9.92
N GLN A 92 15.34 -3.07 10.13
CA GLN A 92 14.78 -1.71 10.05
C GLN A 92 14.19 -1.44 8.66
N ILE A 93 12.98 -0.89 8.63
CA ILE A 93 12.32 -0.46 7.39
C ILE A 93 13.03 0.80 6.90
N ALA A 94 13.72 0.71 5.76
CA ALA A 94 14.32 1.87 5.12
C ALA A 94 13.22 2.74 4.47
N LEU A 95 13.07 3.97 4.98
CA LEU A 95 12.06 4.96 4.55
C LEU A 95 12.75 6.16 3.87
N ASN A 96 13.60 5.86 2.89
CA ASN A 96 14.66 6.74 2.40
C ASN A 96 14.32 7.53 1.12
N SER A 97 13.16 7.31 0.49
CA SER A 97 12.67 8.18 -0.60
C SER A 97 11.84 9.38 -0.10
N SER A 98 11.23 9.25 1.08
CA SER A 98 10.55 10.31 1.82
C SER A 98 10.30 9.88 3.27
N TYR A 99 10.29 10.83 4.21
CA TYR A 99 9.88 10.53 5.59
C TYR A 99 8.49 9.89 5.62
N PRO A 100 8.23 8.94 6.55
CA PRO A 100 6.94 8.30 6.66
C PRO A 100 5.90 9.29 7.18
N LYS A 101 4.67 9.18 6.70
CA LYS A 101 3.61 10.14 6.96
C LYS A 101 2.58 9.50 7.85
N HIS A 102 2.17 10.20 8.91
CA HIS A 102 1.10 9.71 9.77
C HIS A 102 -0.30 9.84 9.12
N LYS A 103 -0.45 10.78 8.17
CA LYS A 103 -1.62 11.04 7.33
C LYS A 103 -1.16 11.43 5.93
N LEU A 104 -2.01 11.20 4.94
CA LEU A 104 -1.79 11.66 3.57
C LEU A 104 -2.58 12.95 3.32
N TYR A 105 -1.95 13.93 2.67
CA TYR A 105 -2.58 15.21 2.34
C TYR A 105 -2.63 15.42 0.82
N CYS A 106 -3.74 15.98 0.33
CA CYS A 106 -3.98 16.21 -1.10
C CYS A 106 -3.04 17.29 -1.68
N ASP A 107 -2.59 18.23 -0.85
CA ASP A 107 -1.69 19.31 -1.24
C ASP A 107 -0.22 18.87 -1.35
N ASP A 108 0.14 17.68 -0.86
CA ASP A 108 1.51 17.18 -0.83
C ASP A 108 2.16 17.18 -2.22
N SER A 109 3.33 17.79 -2.36
CA SER A 109 4.02 17.92 -3.65
C SER A 109 4.57 16.61 -4.19
N LYS A 110 4.73 15.59 -3.33
CA LYS A 110 5.28 14.27 -3.69
C LYS A 110 4.23 13.28 -4.20
N ILE A 111 2.94 13.59 -4.08
CA ILE A 111 1.87 12.71 -4.59
C ILE A 111 1.48 13.09 -6.01
N ALA A 112 1.17 12.09 -6.84
CA ALA A 112 0.88 12.30 -8.24
C ALA A 112 -0.41 13.11 -8.46
N LYS A 113 -0.47 13.92 -9.51
CA LYS A 113 -1.68 14.68 -9.90
C LYS A 113 -2.92 13.77 -10.04
N LYS A 114 -2.75 12.55 -10.58
CA LYS A 114 -3.83 11.56 -10.70
C LYS A 114 -4.38 11.11 -9.34
N CYS A 115 -3.54 11.03 -8.31
CA CYS A 115 -3.95 10.73 -6.94
C CYS A 115 -4.77 11.89 -6.36
N LYS A 116 -4.31 13.13 -6.54
CA LYS A 116 -5.03 14.34 -6.10
C LYS A 116 -6.43 14.45 -6.73
N GLN A 117 -6.55 14.01 -7.98
CA GLN A 117 -7.79 14.06 -8.76
C GLN A 117 -8.62 12.76 -8.70
N ALA A 118 -8.21 11.78 -7.91
CA ALA A 118 -8.85 10.47 -7.83
C ALA A 118 -10.28 10.52 -7.26
N GLU A 119 -10.51 11.44 -6.32
CA GLU A 119 -11.80 11.76 -5.71
C GLU A 119 -11.70 13.15 -5.05
N GLN A 120 -12.78 13.63 -4.42
CA GLN A 120 -12.72 14.85 -3.60
C GLN A 120 -12.23 14.50 -2.19
N TRP A 121 -11.07 15.02 -1.79
CA TRP A 121 -10.49 14.78 -0.46
C TRP A 121 -9.45 15.85 -0.11
N ASN A 122 -9.24 16.09 1.19
CA ASN A 122 -8.22 17.01 1.71
C ASN A 122 -7.11 16.24 2.44
N GLU A 123 -7.51 15.32 3.31
CA GLU A 123 -6.62 14.41 4.02
C GLU A 123 -7.24 13.00 4.09
N LYS A 124 -6.39 11.99 4.26
CA LYS A 124 -6.76 10.59 4.46
C LYS A 124 -5.84 9.96 5.49
N ASP A 125 -6.37 9.03 6.27
CA ASP A 125 -5.54 8.10 7.03
C ASP A 125 -4.75 7.21 6.07
N ILE A 126 -3.58 6.75 6.50
CA ILE A 126 -2.70 5.90 5.70
C ILE A 126 -2.41 4.61 6.46
N ILE A 127 -2.58 3.48 5.81
CA ILE A 127 -2.23 2.17 6.34
C ILE A 127 -0.89 1.75 5.73
N TYR A 128 0.09 1.51 6.58
CA TYR A 128 1.33 0.86 6.21
C TYR A 128 1.17 -0.64 6.27
N ILE A 129 1.38 -1.30 5.14
CA ILE A 129 1.32 -2.76 5.01
C ILE A 129 2.71 -3.29 4.74
N VAL A 130 3.31 -3.92 5.75
CA VAL A 130 4.69 -4.37 5.74
C VAL A 130 4.74 -5.88 5.60
N GLY A 131 5.27 -6.37 4.49
CA GLY A 131 5.45 -7.80 4.22
C GLY A 131 6.91 -8.22 4.32
N ILE A 132 7.18 -9.23 5.14
CA ILE A 132 8.48 -9.91 5.15
C ILE A 132 8.44 -10.98 4.07
N VAL A 133 9.13 -10.72 2.96
CA VAL A 133 9.19 -11.63 1.82
C VAL A 133 10.62 -12.08 1.58
N ASN A 134 10.85 -13.36 1.88
CA ASN A 134 12.16 -14.00 1.72
C ASN A 134 12.05 -15.17 0.74
N ASN A 135 12.94 -15.22 -0.25
CA ASN A 135 12.90 -16.23 -1.32
C ASN A 135 11.53 -16.34 -2.02
N GLY A 136 10.83 -15.22 -2.17
CA GLY A 136 9.50 -15.14 -2.77
C GLY A 136 8.34 -15.67 -1.91
N LEU A 137 8.62 -16.05 -0.65
CA LEU A 137 7.63 -16.48 0.33
C LEU A 137 7.29 -15.36 1.30
N LEU A 138 6.02 -15.05 1.44
CA LEU A 138 5.51 -14.15 2.47
C LEU A 138 5.55 -14.87 3.82
N LYS A 139 6.40 -14.39 4.73
CA LYS A 139 6.61 -14.96 6.08
C LYS A 139 5.77 -14.28 7.14
N SER A 140 5.59 -12.97 7.01
CA SER A 140 4.79 -12.14 7.90
C SER A 140 4.18 -10.98 7.12
N LEU A 141 3.00 -10.54 7.54
CA LEU A 141 2.33 -9.36 7.00
C LEU A 141 1.74 -8.56 8.18
N CYS A 142 2.20 -7.33 8.35
CA CYS A 142 1.71 -6.40 9.35
C CYS A 142 0.93 -5.28 8.66
N MET A 143 -0.13 -4.79 9.32
CA MET A 143 -0.87 -3.61 8.90
C MET A 143 -0.96 -2.66 10.10
N VAL A 144 -0.52 -1.41 9.93
CA VAL A 144 -0.52 -0.40 10.99
C VAL A 144 -0.91 0.96 10.42
N TYR A 145 -1.71 1.73 11.15
CA TYR A 145 -2.01 3.09 10.74
C TYR A 145 -0.81 4.00 10.94
N GLY A 146 -0.61 4.93 10.00
CA GLY A 146 0.43 5.94 10.06
C GLY A 146 0.33 6.78 11.33
N LEU A 147 -0.89 7.09 11.78
CA LEU A 147 -1.14 7.83 13.01
C LEU A 147 -0.53 7.17 14.26
N ASP A 148 -0.54 5.84 14.30
CA ASP A 148 -0.02 5.07 15.43
C ASP A 148 1.49 4.83 15.34
N TYR A 149 2.04 4.81 14.12
CA TYR A 149 3.44 4.42 13.87
C TYR A 149 4.39 5.59 13.58
N CYS A 150 3.89 6.68 13.01
CA CYS A 150 4.71 7.77 12.49
C CYS A 150 4.54 9.04 13.31
N ALA A 151 5.63 9.80 13.49
CA ALA A 151 5.55 11.15 14.04
C ALA A 151 4.75 12.10 13.12
N SER A 152 4.35 13.25 13.66
CA SER A 152 3.60 14.24 12.89
C SER A 152 4.43 14.88 11.78
N LYS A 153 3.73 15.47 10.80
CA LYS A 153 4.36 16.22 9.70
C LYS A 153 5.32 17.29 10.23
N GLU A 154 4.92 18.04 11.25
CA GLU A 154 5.70 19.11 11.86
C GLU A 154 7.00 18.58 12.48
N CYS A 155 6.98 17.39 13.07
CA CYS A 155 8.17 16.76 13.64
C CYS A 155 9.24 16.56 12.56
N TYR A 156 8.88 15.98 11.41
CA TYR A 156 9.81 15.74 10.31
C TYR A 156 10.24 17.04 9.62
N GLU A 157 9.31 17.97 9.38
CA GLU A 157 9.63 19.25 8.73
C GLU A 157 10.58 20.09 9.59
N SER A 158 10.39 20.09 10.91
CA SER A 158 11.30 20.77 11.85
C SER A 158 12.73 20.21 11.79
N LEU A 159 12.87 18.88 11.67
CA LEU A 159 14.16 18.22 11.54
C LEU A 159 14.84 18.58 10.20
N LEU A 160 14.09 18.51 9.10
CA LEU A 160 14.60 18.85 7.76
C LEU A 160 15.05 20.32 7.67
N ASN A 161 14.33 21.23 8.32
CA ASN A 161 14.68 22.65 8.35
C ASN A 161 15.92 22.94 9.21
N ARG A 162 16.26 22.10 10.19
CA ARG A 162 17.49 22.24 11.00
C ARG A 162 18.75 21.72 10.31
N ILE A 163 18.58 20.86 9.30
CA ILE A 163 19.69 20.26 8.54
C ILE A 163 20.07 21.15 7.34
N LYS A 164 19.17 22.05 6.91
CA LYS A 164 19.44 23.09 5.91
C LYS A 164 20.17 24.27 6.52
#